data_AF-A0A8T4WCE1-F1
#
_entry.id   AF-A0A8T4WCE1-F1
#
_cell.length_a   1.000
_cell.length_b   1.000
_cell.length_c   1.000
_cell.angle_alpha   90.00
_cell.angle_beta   90.00
_cell.angle_gamma   90.00
#
_symmetry.space_group_name_H-M   'P 1'
#
loop_
_entity.id
_entity.type
_entity.pdbx_description
1 polymer ?
#
loop_
_entity_poly.entity_id
_entity_poly.type
_entity_poly.pdbx_seq_one_letter_code
_entity_poly.pdbx_strand_id
1 'polypeptide(L)'
;MWFEISLIPFVIIIVLFVIFFIVQEGSTWQKHPYLGPFARFIQASAARGFFTFLVLTILSVPSVLGMMQGFWIDRFISGNLPSGNTFVVNTLLLMFLILAMMLPVMWGRFRAWRQAVRAKSDVKIRSST
;
A
#
# COMPACT_ATOMS: atom_id res chain seq x y z
N MET A 1 12.86 1.53 21.88
CA MET A 1 13.68 2.21 20.84
C MET A 1 13.54 1.48 19.51
N TRP A 2 13.61 0.15 19.51
CA TRP A 2 13.47 -0.65 18.30
C TRP A 2 12.04 -0.62 17.76
N PHE A 3 11.04 -0.57 18.65
CA PHE A 3 9.64 -0.39 18.26
C PHE A 3 9.44 0.91 17.47
N GLU A 4 9.93 2.04 17.99
CA GLU A 4 9.81 3.35 17.35
C GLU A 4 10.49 3.37 15.97
N ILE A 5 11.68 2.76 15.84
CA ILE A 5 12.38 2.63 14.56
C ILE A 5 11.57 1.81 13.57
N SER A 6 11.01 0.68 14.01
CA SER A 6 10.20 -0.20 13.16
C SER A 6 8.84 0.40 12.76
N LEU A 7 8.40 1.44 13.47
CA LEU A 7 7.14 2.15 13.21
C LEU A 7 7.27 3.14 12.03
N ILE A 8 8.48 3.62 11.73
CA ILE A 8 8.77 4.53 10.63
C ILE A 8 8.34 3.97 9.26
N PRO A 9 8.83 2.79 8.81
CA PRO A 9 8.42 2.24 7.50
C PRO A 9 6.92 1.98 7.43
N PHE A 10 6.31 1.59 8.56
CA PHE A 10 4.87 1.33 8.65
C PHE A 10 4.04 2.59 8.39
N VAL A 11 4.37 3.68 9.08
CA VAL A 11 3.69 4.97 8.88
C VAL A 11 3.92 5.48 7.47
N ILE A 12 5.13 5.35 6.91
CA ILE A 12 5.42 5.76 5.53
C ILE A 12 4.54 5.01 4.54
N ILE A 13 4.37 3.69 4.68
CA ILE A 13 3.52 2.89 3.78
C ILE A 13 2.06 3.36 3.86
N ILE A 14 1.53 3.62 5.06
CA ILE A 14 0.16 4.11 5.23
C ILE A 14 0.00 5.51 4.62
N VAL A 15 0.92 6.43 4.89
CA VAL A 15 0.88 7.79 4.36
C VAL A 15 0.94 7.77 2.83
N LEU A 16 1.86 7.00 2.25
CA LEU A 16 1.95 6.84 0.79
C LEU A 16 0.69 6.21 0.22
N PHE A 17 0.14 5.19 0.86
CA PHE A 17 -1.12 4.58 0.44
C PHE A 17 -2.26 5.60 0.41
N VAL A 18 -2.42 6.40 1.48
CA VAL A 18 -3.46 7.43 1.55
C VAL A 18 -3.25 8.51 0.49
N ILE A 19 -2.01 9.00 0.31
CA ILE A 19 -1.69 9.98 -0.73
C ILE A 19 -2.08 9.42 -2.11
N PHE A 20 -1.63 8.22 -2.45
CA PHE A 20 -1.94 7.59 -3.73
C PHE A 20 -3.43 7.27 -3.88
N PHE A 21 -4.10 6.91 -2.78
CA PHE A 21 -5.54 6.64 -2.75
C PHE A 21 -6.39 7.89 -3.02
N ILE A 22 -5.95 9.06 -2.55
CA ILE A 22 -6.63 10.33 -2.81
C ILE A 22 -6.31 10.83 -4.21
N VAL A 23 -5.02 10.92 -4.56
CA VAL A 23 -4.59 11.55 -5.82
C VAL A 23 -4.91 10.72 -7.06
N GLN A 24 -5.30 9.45 -6.91
CA GLN A 24 -5.78 8.64 -8.03
C GLN A 24 -7.20 9.03 -8.49
N GLU A 25 -7.94 9.82 -7.71
CA GLU A 25 -9.32 10.23 -7.98
C GLU A 25 -9.39 11.68 -8.46
N GLY A 26 -9.66 11.87 -9.76
CA GLY A 26 -9.88 13.21 -10.33
C GLY A 26 -8.63 13.85 -10.93
N SER A 27 -8.81 14.48 -12.09
CA SER A 27 -7.73 15.13 -12.85
C SER A 27 -7.23 16.43 -12.20
N THR A 28 -8.01 17.02 -11.30
CA THR A 28 -7.68 18.26 -10.59
C THR A 28 -6.36 18.14 -9.80
N TRP A 29 -6.08 16.97 -9.23
CA TRP A 29 -4.86 16.72 -8.47
C TRP A 29 -3.59 16.84 -9.30
N GLN A 30 -3.64 16.66 -10.63
CA GLN A 30 -2.47 16.78 -11.50
C GLN A 30 -1.86 18.18 -11.50
N LYS A 31 -2.66 19.21 -11.19
CA LYS A 31 -2.25 20.62 -11.14
C LYS A 31 -1.82 21.06 -9.73
N HIS A 32 -1.99 20.22 -8.72
CA HIS A 32 -1.64 20.57 -7.35
C HIS A 32 -0.11 20.74 -7.19
N PRO A 33 0.37 21.78 -6.49
CA PRO A 33 1.81 22.06 -6.39
C PRO A 33 2.61 20.92 -5.76
N TYR A 34 2.14 20.37 -4.63
CA TYR A 34 2.85 19.29 -3.91
C TYR A 34 2.44 17.88 -4.32
N LEU A 35 1.14 17.63 -4.49
CA LEU A 35 0.58 16.31 -4.82
C LEU A 35 0.53 16.01 -6.33
N GLY A 36 0.77 17.01 -7.18
CA GLY A 36 0.74 16.89 -8.64
C GLY A 36 1.67 15.82 -9.21
N PRO A 37 2.93 15.69 -8.75
CA PRO A 37 3.82 14.62 -9.19
C PRO A 37 3.24 13.23 -8.92
N PHE A 38 2.67 13.00 -7.73
CA PHE A 38 2.05 11.72 -7.34
C PHE A 38 0.83 11.41 -8.20
N ALA A 39 -0.04 12.41 -8.41
CA ALA A 39 -1.21 12.30 -9.28
C ALA A 39 -0.82 11.93 -10.71
N ARG A 40 0.13 12.67 -11.30
CA ARG A 40 0.62 12.40 -12.66
C ARG A 40 1.26 11.02 -12.78
N PHE A 41 2.00 10.58 -11.77
CA PHE A 41 2.61 9.24 -11.77
C PHE A 41 1.56 8.13 -11.79
N ILE A 42 0.59 8.17 -10.86
CA ILE A 42 -0.38 7.08 -10.69
C ILE A 42 -1.46 7.09 -11.78
N GLN A 43 -1.83 8.27 -12.27
CA GLN A 43 -2.85 8.43 -13.32
C GLN A 43 -2.29 8.22 -14.74
N ALA A 44 -0.97 8.19 -14.94
CA ALA A 44 -0.36 8.01 -16.26
C ALA A 44 -0.75 6.67 -16.93
N SER A 45 -0.98 5.61 -16.15
CA SER A 45 -1.54 4.38 -16.67
C SER A 45 -2.21 3.55 -15.58
N ALA A 46 -3.24 2.78 -15.96
CA ALA A 46 -3.89 1.84 -15.05
C ALA A 46 -2.91 0.78 -14.49
N ALA A 47 -1.87 0.43 -15.26
CA ALA A 47 -0.82 -0.49 -14.81
C ALA A 47 -0.01 0.10 -13.65
N ARG A 48 0.43 1.37 -13.76
CA ARG A 48 1.17 2.05 -12.68
C ARG A 48 0.34 2.09 -11.40
N GLY A 49 -0.94 2.46 -11.49
CA GLY A 49 -1.86 2.40 -10.36
C GLY A 49 -1.90 1.02 -9.70
N PHE A 50 -2.11 -0.05 -10.49
CA PHE A 50 -2.13 -1.41 -9.95
C PHE A 50 -0.82 -1.78 -9.25
N PHE A 51 0.32 -1.60 -9.91
CA PHE A 51 1.62 -1.99 -9.34
C PHE A 51 1.98 -1.17 -8.09
N THR A 52 1.65 0.12 -8.04
CA THR A 52 1.87 0.94 -6.83
C THR A 52 1.09 0.39 -5.65
N PHE A 53 -0.21 0.13 -5.79
CA PHE A 53 -1.00 -0.44 -4.69
C PHE A 53 -0.58 -1.87 -4.35
N LEU A 54 -0.19 -2.68 -5.35
CA LEU A 54 0.33 -4.03 -5.12
C LEU A 54 1.61 -4.00 -4.26
N VAL A 55 2.58 -3.16 -4.63
CA VAL A 55 3.83 -3.02 -3.88
C VAL A 55 3.58 -2.52 -2.47
N LEU A 56 2.71 -1.51 -2.28
CA LEU A 56 2.36 -1.03 -0.94
C LEU A 56 1.67 -2.10 -0.09
N THR A 57 0.78 -2.90 -0.70
CA THR A 57 0.11 -4.02 -0.02
C THR A 57 1.12 -5.08 0.39
N ILE A 58 2.03 -5.49 -0.49
CA ILE A 58 3.07 -6.48 -0.18
C ILE A 58 4.00 -5.96 0.92
N LEU A 59 4.42 -4.69 0.85
CA LEU A 59 5.32 -4.08 1.84
C LEU A 59 4.66 -3.88 3.22
N SER A 60 3.33 -3.77 3.29
CA SER A 60 2.63 -3.66 4.58
C SER A 60 2.84 -4.89 5.48
N VAL A 61 2.97 -6.09 4.90
CA VAL A 61 3.17 -7.34 5.66
C VAL A 61 4.50 -7.35 6.42
N PRO A 62 5.69 -7.23 5.78
CA PRO A 62 6.95 -7.18 6.49
C PRO A 62 7.03 -5.95 7.40
N SER A 63 6.35 -4.85 7.07
CA SER A 63 6.34 -3.67 7.94
C SER A 63 5.59 -3.91 9.25
N VAL A 64 4.44 -4.58 9.22
CA VAL A 64 3.69 -4.92 10.44
C VAL A 64 4.44 -5.98 11.26
N LEU A 65 5.05 -6.96 10.59
CA LEU A 65 5.93 -7.93 11.27
C LEU A 65 7.16 -7.26 11.89
N GLY A 66 7.73 -6.25 11.23
CA GLY A 66 8.82 -5.44 11.75
C GLY A 66 8.42 -4.69 13.02
N MET A 67 7.21 -4.09 13.06
CA MET A 67 6.67 -3.49 14.28
C MET A 67 6.55 -4.50 15.41
N MET A 68 6.07 -5.70 15.09
CA MET A 68 6.00 -6.79 16.07
C MET A 68 7.40 -7.08 16.61
N GLN A 69 8.36 -7.34 15.73
CA GLN A 69 9.74 -7.63 16.11
C GLN A 69 10.36 -6.53 16.98
N GLY A 70 10.17 -5.25 16.63
CA GLY A 70 10.69 -4.12 17.39
C GLY A 70 10.19 -4.09 18.83
N PHE A 71 8.90 -4.35 19.05
CA PHE A 71 8.33 -4.46 20.40
C PHE A 71 8.94 -5.60 21.21
N TRP A 72 9.13 -6.77 20.58
CA TRP A 72 9.71 -7.93 21.26
C TRP A 72 11.16 -7.67 21.66
N ILE A 73 11.96 -7.07 20.78
CA ILE A 73 13.35 -6.70 21.08
C ILE A 73 13.40 -5.75 22.28
N ASP A 74 12.56 -4.71 22.29
CA ASP A 74 12.51 -3.77 23.41
C ASP A 74 12.13 -4.47 24.74
N ARG A 75 11.20 -5.43 24.70
CA ARG A 75 10.81 -6.23 25.87
C ARG A 75 11.93 -7.13 26.37
N PHE A 76 12.63 -7.83 25.48
CA PHE A 76 13.78 -8.66 25.84
C PHE A 76 14.89 -7.84 26.48
N ILE A 77 15.21 -6.67 25.93
CA ILE A 77 16.22 -5.76 26.50
C ILE A 77 15.82 -5.28 27.90
N SER A 78 14.52 -5.06 28.14
CA SER A 78 14.00 -4.63 29.45
C SER A 78 13.93 -5.74 30.51
N GLY A 79 14.35 -6.97 30.20
CA GLY A 79 14.26 -8.11 31.13
C GLY A 79 12.85 -8.63 31.38
N ASN A 80 11.83 -8.08 30.71
CA ASN A 80 10.44 -8.49 30.82
C ASN A 80 10.12 -9.47 29.70
N LEU A 81 10.13 -10.76 30.01
CA LEU A 81 9.62 -11.78 29.08
C LEU A 81 8.11 -11.53 28.86
N PRO A 82 7.65 -11.41 27.62
CA PRO A 82 6.23 -11.23 27.34
C PRO A 82 5.47 -12.49 27.78
N SER A 83 4.65 -12.36 28.83
CA SER A 83 3.82 -13.43 29.38
C SER A 83 2.44 -13.54 28.73
N GLY A 84 2.13 -12.65 27.77
CA GLY A 84 0.81 -12.57 27.13
C GLY A 84 0.89 -12.40 25.62
N ASN A 85 -0.03 -13.05 24.91
CA ASN A 85 -0.14 -13.01 23.45
C ASN A 85 -0.90 -11.78 22.93
N THR A 86 -1.43 -10.93 23.81
CA THR A 86 -2.30 -9.78 23.47
C THR A 86 -1.68 -8.87 22.42
N PHE A 87 -0.38 -8.58 22.54
CA PHE A 87 0.31 -7.71 21.59
C PHE A 87 0.43 -8.33 20.19
N VAL A 88 0.70 -9.64 20.11
CA VAL A 88 0.76 -10.37 18.83
C VAL A 88 -0.61 -10.36 18.18
N VAL A 89 -1.66 -10.69 18.93
CA VAL A 89 -3.03 -10.69 18.44
C VAL A 89 -3.44 -9.31 17.93
N ASN A 90 -3.18 -8.25 18.69
CA ASN A 90 -3.48 -6.87 18.29
C ASN A 90 -2.74 -6.47 17.00
N THR A 91 -1.49 -6.88 16.86
CA THR A 91 -0.68 -6.58 15.66
C THR A 91 -1.22 -7.32 14.43
N LEU A 92 -1.64 -8.58 14.59
CA LEU A 92 -2.28 -9.34 13.51
C LEU A 92 -3.65 -8.78 13.13
N LEU A 93 -4.47 -8.37 14.11
CA LEU A 93 -5.75 -7.70 13.84
C LEU A 93 -5.56 -6.39 13.07
N LEU A 94 -4.54 -5.61 13.42
CA LEU A 94 -4.16 -4.40 12.71
C LEU A 94 -3.67 -4.70 11.28
N MET A 95 -2.92 -5.80 11.09
CA MET A 95 -2.55 -6.27 9.75
C MET A 95 -3.78 -6.59 8.91
N PHE A 96 -4.73 -7.36 9.46
CA PHE A 96 -5.96 -7.71 8.77
C PHE A 96 -6.78 -6.48 8.40
N LEU A 97 -6.88 -5.49 9.29
CA LEU A 97 -7.56 -4.24 9.04
C LEU A 97 -6.95 -3.48 7.85
N ILE A 98 -5.63 -3.37 7.80
CA ILE A 98 -4.92 -2.67 6.72
C ILE A 98 -5.10 -3.41 5.39
N LEU A 99 -4.90 -4.73 5.39
CA LEU A 99 -5.09 -5.54 4.18
C LEU A 99 -6.53 -5.49 3.68
N ALA A 100 -7.52 -5.48 4.57
CA ALA A 100 -8.93 -5.35 4.21
C ALA A 100 -9.23 -4.02 3.50
N MET A 101 -8.52 -2.93 3.85
CA MET A 101 -8.64 -1.65 3.14
C MET A 101 -7.85 -1.62 1.82
N MET A 102 -6.64 -2.19 1.80
CA MET A 102 -5.75 -2.11 0.63
C MET A 102 -6.17 -3.05 -0.52
N LEU A 103 -6.62 -4.26 -0.20
CA LEU A 103 -6.94 -5.29 -1.20
C LEU A 103 -8.05 -4.86 -2.18
N PRO A 104 -9.19 -4.28 -1.74
CA PRO A 104 -10.22 -3.80 -2.66
C PRO A 104 -9.71 -2.72 -3.62
N VAL A 105 -8.89 -1.77 -3.12
CA VAL A 105 -8.32 -0.68 -3.93
C VAL A 105 -7.38 -1.24 -4.99
N MET A 106 -6.46 -2.13 -4.59
CA MET A 106 -5.54 -2.81 -5.50
C MET A 106 -6.32 -3.59 -6.58
N TRP A 107 -7.34 -4.35 -6.17
CA TRP A 107 -8.13 -5.17 -7.09
C TRP A 107 -8.95 -4.32 -8.07
N GLY A 108 -9.48 -3.17 -7.61
CA GLY A 108 -10.15 -2.20 -8.48
C GLY A 108 -9.24 -1.74 -9.62
N ARG A 109 -7.98 -1.42 -9.31
CA ARG A 109 -6.98 -1.03 -10.31
C ARG A 109 -6.55 -2.18 -11.22
N PHE A 110 -6.46 -3.39 -10.70
CA PHE A 110 -6.21 -4.58 -11.52
C PHE A 110 -7.28 -4.76 -12.62
N ARG A 111 -8.56 -4.60 -12.28
CA ARG A 111 -9.65 -4.68 -13.25
C ARG A 111 -9.53 -3.61 -14.34
N ALA A 112 -9.29 -2.35 -13.95
CA ALA A 112 -9.10 -1.26 -14.88
C ALA A 112 -7.90 -1.50 -15.82
N TRP A 113 -6.80 -2.03 -15.29
CA TRP A 113 -5.63 -2.38 -16.10
C TRP A 113 -5.95 -3.47 -17.13
N ARG A 114 -6.60 -4.57 -16.72
CA ARG A 114 -6.98 -5.64 -17.65
C ARG A 114 -7.90 -5.14 -18.77
N GLN A 115 -8.86 -4.29 -18.44
CA GLN A 115 -9.76 -3.69 -19.44
C GLN A 115 -8.99 -2.79 -20.41
N ALA A 116 -8.06 -1.97 -19.91
CA ALA A 116 -7.22 -1.12 -20.75
C ALA A 116 -6.32 -1.93 -21.70
N VAL A 117 -5.79 -3.08 -21.26
CA VAL A 117 -4.98 -3.97 -22.12
C VAL A 117 -5.84 -4.59 -23.22
N ARG A 118 -7.05 -5.07 -22.89
CA ARG A 118 -8.00 -5.62 -23.87
C ARG A 118 -8.45 -4.60 -24.90
N ALA A 119 -8.78 -3.38 -24.47
CA ALA A 119 -9.15 -2.31 -25.39
C ALA A 119 -8.03 -1.98 -26.38
N LYS A 120 -6.77 -1.99 -25.94
CA LYS A 120 -5.61 -1.78 -26.82
C LYS A 120 -5.42 -2.92 -27.83
N SER A 121 -5.66 -4.17 -27.43
CA SER A 121 -5.58 -5.29 -28.38
C SER A 121 -6.68 -5.21 -29.44
N ASP A 122 -7.89 -4.82 -29.07
CA ASP A 122 -9.03 -4.73 -30.00
C ASP A 122 -8.80 -3.65 -31.07
N VAL A 123 -8.24 -2.50 -30.68
CA VAL A 123 -7.88 -1.42 -31.63
C VAL A 123 -6.80 -1.88 -32.61
N LYS A 124 -5.78 -2.60 -32.12
CA LYS A 124 -4.69 -3.11 -32.97
C LYS A 124 -5.21 -4.05 -34.06
N ILE A 125 -6.12 -4.96 -33.70
CA ILE A 125 -6.71 -5.91 -34.65
C ILE A 125 -7.52 -5.17 -35.72
N ARG A 126 -8.35 -4.20 -35.32
CA ARG A 126 -9.16 -3.37 -36.25
C ARG A 126 -8.31 -2.53 -37.19
N SER A 127 -7.17 -2.01 -36.73
CA SER A 127 -6.27 -1.23 -37.60
C SER A 127 -5.49 -2.08 -38.61
N SER A 128 -5.47 -3.41 -38.41
CA SER A 128 -4.73 -4.36 -39.27
C SER A 128 -5.61 -5.13 -40.27
N THR A 129 -6.94 -4.90 -40.24
CA THR A 129 -7.91 -5.47 -41.20
C THR A 129 -8.34 -4.39 -42.16
#